data_AF-A0A3M6KFL2-F1
#
_entry.id   AF-A0A3M6KFL2-F1
#
_cell.length_a   1.000
_cell.length_b   1.000
_cell.length_c   1.000
_cell.angle_alpha   90.00
_cell.angle_beta   90.00
_cell.angle_gamma   90.00
#
_symmetry.space_group_name_H-M   'P 1'
#
loop_
_entity.id
_entity.type
_entity.pdbx_description
1 polymer ?
#
loop_
_entity_poly.entity_id
_entity_poly.type
_entity_poly.pdbx_seq_one_letter_code
_entity_poly.pdbx_strand_id
1 'polypeptide(L)'
;MASTNKCTYCGKEFAKARTLQVHLCEPKRRYLQRDEKWVVNAFMVFQRFYQIHQHNSKPKTYDDFVKSSYYNAFVKFGRFIMHINPLYPDKYIDYVLQSKVKLDHWARDDLYELYLVEALKTEPVEAALQRSIATMMDWATEQNAQWSDYFRLVNTNRAVAHIQQGKISPWLLLGCNAGKRMLKSFNDEQLQMIEKFINPSFWPSKLKSYPADLMLVQDTAREAKIV
;
A
#
# COMPACT_ATOMS: atom_id res chain seq x y z
N MET A 1 -16.78 -49.34 16.40
CA MET A 1 -16.70 -48.41 15.24
C MET A 1 -15.23 -48.07 15.04
N ALA A 2 -14.60 -48.57 13.97
CA ALA A 2 -13.20 -48.28 13.70
C ALA A 2 -13.06 -46.78 13.41
N SER A 3 -12.29 -46.07 14.24
CA SER A 3 -11.91 -44.68 13.98
C SER A 3 -11.17 -44.64 12.65
N THR A 4 -11.83 -44.17 11.60
CA THR A 4 -11.20 -43.95 10.30
C THR A 4 -10.15 -42.87 10.49
N ASN A 5 -8.88 -43.26 10.40
CA ASN A 5 -7.73 -42.37 10.48
C ASN A 5 -7.60 -41.57 9.17
N LYS A 6 -8.64 -40.82 8.81
CA LYS A 6 -8.74 -40.06 7.57
C LYS A 6 -8.60 -38.56 7.84
N CYS A 7 -7.74 -37.89 7.07
CA CYS A 7 -7.60 -36.45 7.15
C CYS A 7 -8.83 -35.76 6.57
N THR A 8 -9.49 -34.90 7.36
CA THR A 8 -10.69 -34.16 6.95
C THR A 8 -10.44 -33.15 5.84
N TYR A 9 -9.18 -32.76 5.61
CA TYR A 9 -8.81 -31.73 4.63
C TYR A 9 -8.38 -32.30 3.28
N CYS A 10 -7.52 -33.33 3.26
CA CYS A 10 -7.00 -33.93 2.02
C CYS A 10 -7.58 -35.32 1.72
N GLY A 11 -8.40 -35.87 2.62
CA GLY A 11 -9.00 -37.19 2.45
C GLY A 11 -8.04 -38.37 2.55
N LYS A 12 -6.74 -38.16 2.79
CA LYS A 12 -5.76 -39.26 2.94
C LYS A 12 -6.04 -40.09 4.18
N GLU A 13 -5.93 -41.40 4.03
CA GLU A 13 -6.08 -42.39 5.10
C GLU A 13 -4.72 -42.79 5.66
N PHE A 14 -4.66 -43.03 6.96
CA PHE A 14 -3.44 -43.35 7.69
C PHE A 14 -3.60 -44.65 8.48
N ALA A 15 -2.57 -45.49 8.51
CA ALA A 15 -2.62 -46.72 9.29
C ALA A 15 -2.68 -46.46 10.81
N LYS A 16 -2.05 -45.38 11.29
CA LYS A 16 -1.96 -45.04 12.72
C LYS A 16 -2.51 -43.64 13.00
N ALA A 17 -3.25 -43.49 14.10
CA ALA A 17 -3.78 -42.20 14.55
C ALA A 17 -2.69 -41.16 14.82
N ARG A 18 -1.53 -41.58 15.35
CA ARG A 18 -0.36 -40.71 15.56
C ARG A 18 0.15 -40.09 14.26
N THR A 19 0.14 -40.85 13.16
CA THR A 19 0.56 -40.35 11.85
C THR A 19 -0.42 -39.30 11.31
N LEU A 20 -1.73 -39.50 11.52
CA LEU A 20 -2.74 -38.51 11.17
C LEU A 20 -2.59 -37.22 11.98
N GLN A 21 -2.28 -37.32 13.29
CA GLN A 21 -2.08 -36.14 14.14
C GLN A 21 -0.95 -35.23 13.62
N VAL A 22 0.20 -35.80 13.28
CA VAL A 22 1.38 -35.04 12.81
C VAL A 22 1.33 -34.71 11.31
N HIS A 23 0.35 -35.24 10.57
CA HIS A 23 0.21 -34.96 9.16
C HIS A 23 -0.16 -33.49 8.90
N LEU A 24 0.61 -32.83 8.04
CA LEU A 24 0.35 -31.46 7.58
C LEU A 24 0.31 -31.42 6.05
N CYS A 25 -0.86 -31.71 5.46
CA CYS A 25 -1.10 -31.47 4.04
C CYS A 25 -1.26 -29.97 3.75
N GLU A 26 -1.15 -29.62 2.47
CA GLU A 26 -1.32 -28.25 2.01
C GLU A 26 -2.73 -27.69 2.33
N PRO A 27 -3.87 -28.39 2.07
CA PRO A 27 -5.17 -27.87 2.46
C PRO A 27 -5.28 -27.63 3.97
N LYS A 28 -4.79 -28.55 4.82
CA LYS A 28 -4.74 -28.36 6.28
C LYS A 28 -3.92 -27.14 6.65
N ARG A 29 -2.75 -26.93 6.04
CA ARG A 29 -1.93 -25.73 6.26
C ARG A 29 -2.68 -24.45 5.88
N ARG A 30 -3.33 -24.41 4.71
CA ARG A 30 -4.12 -23.26 4.22
C ARG A 30 -5.28 -22.93 5.17
N TYR A 31 -5.94 -23.94 5.74
CA TYR A 31 -6.99 -23.72 6.76
C TYR A 31 -6.44 -23.21 8.08
N LEU A 32 -5.31 -23.74 8.55
CA LEU A 32 -4.68 -23.29 9.79
C LEU A 32 -4.20 -21.83 9.73
N GLN A 33 -3.89 -21.33 8.53
CA GLN A 33 -3.45 -19.95 8.30
C GLN A 33 -4.59 -18.97 7.99
N ARG A 34 -5.86 -19.40 8.04
CA ARG A 34 -6.99 -18.57 7.59
C ARG A 34 -7.13 -17.23 8.31
N ASP A 35 -6.72 -17.20 9.58
CA ASP A 35 -6.85 -16.03 10.45
C ASP A 35 -5.58 -15.14 10.39
N GLU A 36 -4.56 -15.54 9.63
CA GLU A 36 -3.38 -14.71 9.39
C GLU A 36 -3.74 -13.49 8.53
N LYS A 37 -3.29 -12.30 8.93
CA LYS A 37 -3.67 -11.03 8.28
C LYS A 37 -3.43 -11.03 6.76
N TRP A 38 -2.31 -11.60 6.30
CA TRP A 38 -2.02 -11.68 4.87
C TRP A 38 -2.93 -12.65 4.11
N VAL A 39 -3.46 -13.69 4.78
CA VAL A 39 -4.44 -14.62 4.20
C VAL A 39 -5.83 -14.00 4.18
N VAL A 40 -6.21 -13.26 5.22
CA VAL A 40 -7.44 -12.47 5.25
C VAL A 40 -7.45 -11.46 4.09
N ASN A 41 -6.38 -10.68 3.93
CA ASN A 41 -6.22 -9.75 2.80
C ASN A 41 -6.32 -10.47 1.45
N ALA A 42 -5.64 -11.61 1.31
CA ALA A 42 -5.66 -12.40 0.09
C ALA A 42 -7.07 -12.91 -0.25
N PHE A 43 -7.82 -13.35 0.77
CA PHE A 43 -9.20 -13.79 0.59
C PHE A 43 -10.12 -12.63 0.18
N MET A 44 -9.97 -11.45 0.78
CA MET A 44 -10.72 -10.25 0.39
C MET A 44 -10.45 -9.88 -1.08
N VAL A 45 -9.18 -9.87 -1.51
CA VAL A 45 -8.82 -9.59 -2.91
C VAL A 45 -9.36 -10.67 -3.84
N PHE A 46 -9.31 -11.94 -3.44
CA PHE A 46 -9.89 -13.05 -4.20
C PHE A 46 -11.40 -12.86 -4.42
N GLN A 47 -12.15 -12.53 -3.35
CA GLN A 47 -13.58 -12.23 -3.48
C GLN A 47 -13.82 -11.05 -4.43
N ARG A 48 -13.06 -9.96 -4.29
CA ARG A 48 -13.18 -8.78 -5.15
C ARG A 48 -12.86 -9.07 -6.61
N PHE A 49 -11.84 -9.90 -6.89
CA PHE A 49 -11.51 -10.35 -8.25
C PHE A 49 -12.70 -11.02 -8.93
N TYR A 50 -13.35 -11.97 -8.25
CA TYR A 50 -14.51 -12.66 -8.82
C TYR A 50 -15.76 -11.76 -8.90
N GLN A 51 -15.94 -10.81 -7.98
CA GLN A 51 -17.03 -9.84 -8.07
C GLN A 51 -16.92 -8.94 -9.31
N ILE A 52 -15.71 -8.48 -9.64
CA ILE A 52 -15.45 -7.62 -10.79
C ILE A 52 -15.55 -8.41 -12.10
N HIS A 53 -14.95 -9.60 -12.16
CA HIS A 53 -14.81 -10.36 -13.41
C HIS A 53 -15.93 -11.38 -13.68
N GLN A 54 -16.75 -11.72 -12.68
CA GLN A 54 -17.87 -12.67 -12.82
C GLN A 54 -19.18 -12.10 -12.27
N HIS A 55 -19.82 -11.27 -13.10
CA HIS A 55 -21.16 -10.75 -12.83
C HIS A 55 -22.13 -11.90 -12.48
N ASN A 56 -22.96 -11.71 -11.43
CA ASN A 56 -23.97 -12.66 -10.93
C ASN A 56 -23.44 -13.97 -10.33
N SER A 57 -22.16 -14.05 -9.97
CA SER A 57 -21.64 -15.18 -9.19
C SER A 57 -21.95 -15.03 -7.70
N LYS A 58 -22.28 -16.14 -7.02
CA LYS A 58 -22.38 -16.17 -5.56
C LYS A 58 -21.04 -15.72 -4.96
N PRO A 59 -21.03 -14.96 -3.85
CA PRO A 59 -19.80 -14.59 -3.17
C PRO A 59 -18.94 -15.82 -2.90
N LYS A 60 -17.66 -15.77 -3.27
CA LYS A 60 -16.74 -16.89 -3.06
C LYS A 60 -16.51 -17.10 -1.56
N THR A 61 -16.54 -18.35 -1.14
CA THR A 61 -16.30 -18.78 0.23
C THR A 61 -14.81 -18.99 0.48
N TYR A 62 -14.41 -19.09 1.75
CA TYR A 62 -13.02 -19.42 2.10
C TYR A 62 -12.64 -20.82 1.58
N ASP A 63 -13.58 -21.76 1.55
CA ASP A 63 -13.36 -23.10 1.00
C ASP A 63 -13.05 -23.05 -0.51
N ASP A 64 -13.72 -22.16 -1.26
CA ASP A 64 -13.41 -21.91 -2.67
C ASP A 64 -11.99 -21.35 -2.83
N PHE A 65 -11.60 -20.45 -1.93
CA PHE A 65 -10.28 -19.84 -1.94
C PHE A 65 -9.18 -20.87 -1.63
N VAL A 66 -9.36 -21.69 -0.59
CA VAL A 66 -8.40 -22.75 -0.22
C VAL A 66 -8.22 -23.78 -1.33
N LYS A 67 -9.26 -24.06 -2.12
CA LYS A 67 -9.19 -24.99 -3.26
C LYS A 67 -8.67 -24.35 -4.54
N SER A 68 -8.58 -23.02 -4.60
CA SER A 68 -8.14 -22.30 -5.79
C SER A 68 -6.71 -22.66 -6.17
N SER A 69 -6.47 -22.85 -7.47
CA SER A 69 -5.12 -22.94 -8.05
C SER A 69 -4.33 -21.65 -7.88
N TYR A 70 -5.02 -20.51 -7.69
CA TYR A 70 -4.42 -19.19 -7.53
C TYR A 70 -4.13 -18.82 -6.06
N TYR A 71 -4.41 -19.70 -5.09
CA TYR A 71 -4.28 -19.40 -3.65
C TYR A 71 -2.92 -18.77 -3.30
N ASN A 72 -1.82 -19.39 -3.73
CA ASN A 72 -0.47 -18.92 -3.39
C ASN A 72 -0.18 -17.53 -3.98
N ALA A 73 -0.70 -17.22 -5.17
CA ALA A 73 -0.47 -15.94 -5.82
C ALA A 73 -1.27 -14.82 -5.14
N PHE A 74 -2.53 -15.07 -4.76
CA PHE A 74 -3.30 -14.14 -3.92
C PHE A 74 -2.69 -13.97 -2.53
N VAL A 75 -2.20 -15.03 -1.89
CA VAL A 75 -1.50 -14.94 -0.60
C VAL A 75 -0.22 -14.13 -0.70
N LYS A 76 0.56 -14.31 -1.77
CA LYS A 76 1.74 -13.49 -2.07
C LYS A 76 1.37 -12.01 -2.18
N PHE A 77 0.29 -11.70 -2.89
CA PHE A 77 -0.20 -10.32 -3.01
C PHE A 77 -0.77 -9.75 -1.70
N GLY A 78 -1.51 -10.55 -0.94
CA GLY A 78 -2.02 -10.15 0.38
C GLY A 78 -0.89 -9.84 1.37
N ARG A 79 0.21 -10.61 1.32
CA ARG A 79 1.44 -10.34 2.08
C ARG A 79 2.12 -9.07 1.60
N PHE A 80 2.17 -8.85 0.29
CA PHE A 80 2.74 -7.65 -0.31
C PHE A 80 2.01 -6.39 0.14
N ILE A 81 0.69 -6.31 -0.03
CA ILE A 81 -0.13 -5.18 0.43
C ILE A 81 0.05 -4.91 1.93
N MET A 82 0.06 -5.97 2.74
CA MET A 82 0.27 -5.84 4.19
C MET A 82 1.64 -5.22 4.50
N HIS A 83 2.66 -5.54 3.72
CA HIS A 83 4.02 -5.03 3.92
C HIS A 83 4.20 -3.60 3.43
N ILE A 84 3.77 -3.32 2.19
CA ILE A 84 3.97 -1.99 1.59
C ILE A 84 2.98 -0.94 2.10
N ASN A 85 1.86 -1.38 2.71
CA ASN A 85 0.79 -0.55 3.23
C ASN A 85 0.40 0.58 2.24
N PRO A 86 -0.18 0.21 1.08
CA PRO A 86 -0.32 1.11 -0.05
C PRO A 86 -1.19 2.32 0.29
N LEU A 87 -0.88 3.48 -0.30
CA LEU A 87 -1.75 4.66 -0.22
C LEU A 87 -3.13 4.31 -0.80
N TYR A 88 -4.20 4.51 -0.03
CA TYR A 88 -5.57 4.08 -0.37
C TYR A 88 -5.67 2.60 -0.81
N PRO A 89 -5.54 1.62 0.11
CA PRO A 89 -5.43 0.21 -0.23
C PRO A 89 -6.53 -0.34 -1.14
N ASP A 90 -7.78 0.03 -0.91
CA ASP A 90 -8.90 -0.42 -1.74
C ASP A 90 -8.77 0.05 -3.20
N LYS A 91 -8.30 1.28 -3.41
CA LYS A 91 -8.05 1.84 -4.75
C LYS A 91 -6.87 1.16 -5.43
N TYR A 92 -5.82 0.81 -4.69
CA TYR A 92 -4.70 0.06 -5.26
C TYR A 92 -5.14 -1.35 -5.67
N ILE A 93 -5.93 -2.03 -4.83
CA ILE A 93 -6.51 -3.33 -5.17
C ILE A 93 -7.32 -3.22 -6.47
N ASP A 94 -8.21 -2.23 -6.59
CA ASP A 94 -8.99 -2.00 -7.82
C ASP A 94 -8.11 -1.74 -9.04
N TYR A 95 -7.11 -0.88 -8.89
CA TYR A 95 -6.17 -0.57 -9.95
C TYR A 95 -5.48 -1.84 -10.47
N VAL A 96 -5.01 -2.70 -9.56
CA VAL A 96 -4.34 -3.96 -9.92
C VAL A 96 -5.33 -4.93 -10.56
N LEU A 97 -6.56 -5.04 -10.06
CA LEU A 97 -7.61 -5.91 -10.59
C LEU A 97 -8.06 -5.51 -12.01
N GLN A 98 -8.01 -4.21 -12.32
CA GLN A 98 -8.33 -3.66 -13.64
C GLN A 98 -7.12 -3.60 -14.58
N SER A 99 -5.92 -3.80 -14.03
CA SER A 99 -4.70 -3.85 -14.83
C SER A 99 -4.66 -5.10 -15.72
N LYS A 100 -3.91 -5.02 -16.83
CA LYS A 100 -3.61 -6.19 -17.67
C LYS A 100 -2.44 -7.02 -17.14
N VAL A 101 -1.99 -6.77 -15.91
CA VAL A 101 -0.84 -7.45 -15.30
C VAL A 101 -1.27 -8.81 -14.77
N LYS A 102 -0.48 -9.85 -15.06
CA LYS A 102 -0.73 -11.21 -14.56
C LYS A 102 -0.65 -11.25 -13.03
N LEU A 103 -1.52 -12.04 -12.40
CA LEU A 103 -1.61 -12.21 -10.94
C LEU A 103 -0.26 -12.48 -10.25
N ASP A 104 0.60 -13.31 -10.85
CA ASP A 104 1.92 -13.63 -10.30
C ASP A 104 2.87 -12.42 -10.17
N HIS A 105 2.57 -11.35 -10.93
CA HIS A 105 3.32 -10.09 -10.98
C HIS A 105 2.67 -8.96 -10.16
N TRP A 106 1.57 -9.20 -9.45
CA TRP A 106 0.92 -8.15 -8.67
C TRP A 106 1.73 -7.69 -7.46
N ALA A 107 2.55 -8.58 -6.90
CA ALA A 107 3.44 -8.27 -5.78
C ALA A 107 4.80 -7.74 -6.27
N ARG A 108 4.79 -6.61 -6.99
CA ARG A 108 6.00 -5.93 -7.47
C ARG A 108 5.93 -4.44 -7.14
N ASP A 109 7.07 -3.88 -6.73
CA ASP A 109 7.18 -2.47 -6.34
C ASP A 109 6.90 -1.53 -7.51
N ASP A 110 7.38 -1.85 -8.70
CA ASP A 110 7.16 -1.06 -9.93
C ASP A 110 5.67 -0.85 -10.23
N LEU A 111 4.84 -1.87 -10.03
CA LEU A 111 3.39 -1.77 -10.19
C LEU A 111 2.74 -0.85 -9.16
N TYR A 112 3.20 -0.90 -7.90
CA TYR A 112 2.71 0.00 -6.86
C TYR A 112 3.15 1.44 -7.12
N GLU A 113 4.39 1.66 -7.55
CA GLU A 113 4.88 3.00 -7.86
C GLU A 113 4.09 3.67 -8.98
N LEU A 114 3.75 2.93 -10.04
CA LEU A 114 2.89 3.43 -11.12
C LEU A 114 1.53 3.89 -10.58
N TYR A 115 0.91 3.07 -9.73
CA TYR A 115 -0.32 3.45 -9.05
C TYR A 115 -0.14 4.69 -8.18
N LEU A 116 0.92 4.73 -7.36
CA LEU A 116 1.16 5.79 -6.39
C LEU A 116 1.32 7.15 -7.09
N VAL A 117 2.06 7.19 -8.20
CA VAL A 117 2.23 8.41 -9.00
C VAL A 117 0.87 8.92 -9.50
N GLU A 118 0.01 8.06 -10.01
CA GLU A 118 -1.33 8.46 -10.48
C GLU A 118 -2.28 8.85 -9.33
N ALA A 119 -2.18 8.16 -8.19
CA ALA A 119 -2.94 8.47 -6.99
C ALA A 119 -2.57 9.86 -6.45
N LEU A 120 -1.27 10.20 -6.40
CA LEU A 120 -0.81 11.53 -5.97
C LEU A 120 -1.32 12.66 -6.89
N LYS A 121 -1.50 12.41 -8.19
CA LYS A 121 -2.00 13.42 -9.14
C LYS A 121 -3.51 13.71 -8.98
N THR A 122 -4.25 12.75 -8.43
CA THR A 122 -5.72 12.76 -8.38
C THR A 122 -6.29 12.86 -6.96
N GLU A 123 -5.45 12.73 -5.94
CA GLU A 123 -5.87 12.90 -4.54
C GLU A 123 -6.39 14.33 -4.27
N PRO A 124 -7.47 14.49 -3.47
CA PRO A 124 -7.88 15.79 -2.95
C PRO A 124 -6.78 16.44 -2.10
N VAL A 125 -6.68 17.77 -2.16
CA VAL A 125 -5.62 18.51 -1.48
C VAL A 125 -5.70 18.37 0.05
N GLU A 126 -6.90 18.26 0.62
CA GLU A 126 -7.10 18.09 2.06
C GLU A 126 -6.54 16.74 2.55
N ALA A 127 -6.81 15.67 1.81
CA ALA A 127 -6.28 14.34 2.11
C ALA A 127 -4.75 14.32 1.99
N ALA A 128 -4.21 15.00 0.96
CA ALA A 128 -2.78 15.16 0.75
C ALA A 128 -2.09 15.90 1.92
N LEU A 129 -2.71 16.99 2.40
CA LEU A 129 -2.22 17.76 3.55
C LEU A 129 -2.29 16.95 4.84
N GLN A 130 -3.43 16.31 5.12
CA GLN A 130 -3.63 15.50 6.32
C GLN A 130 -2.57 14.39 6.41
N ARG A 131 -2.34 13.65 5.32
CA ARG A 131 -1.31 12.60 5.28
C ARG A 131 0.10 13.14 5.48
N SER A 132 0.41 14.28 4.86
CA SER A 132 1.74 14.89 4.98
C SER A 132 2.00 15.38 6.39
N ILE A 133 1.03 16.05 7.02
CA ILE A 133 1.13 16.53 8.41
C ILE A 133 1.20 15.35 9.38
N ALA A 134 0.39 14.31 9.20
CA ALA A 134 0.48 13.09 10.02
C ALA A 134 1.89 12.47 9.95
N THR A 135 2.47 12.38 8.75
CA THR A 135 3.85 11.91 8.57
C THR A 135 4.86 12.80 9.31
N MET A 136 4.68 14.13 9.27
CA MET A 136 5.54 15.07 9.98
C MET A 136 5.41 14.91 11.51
N MET A 137 4.21 14.63 12.01
CA MET A 137 3.94 14.38 13.44
C MET A 137 4.55 13.06 13.91
N ASP A 138 4.41 11.99 13.13
CA ASP A 138 5.02 10.69 13.41
C ASP A 138 6.55 10.84 13.45
N TRP A 139 7.13 11.49 12.44
CA TRP A 139 8.55 11.80 12.40
C TRP A 139 9.01 12.61 13.62
N ALA A 140 8.26 13.65 14.01
CA ALA A 140 8.60 14.48 15.16
C ALA A 140 8.57 13.70 16.47
N THR A 141 7.61 12.79 16.62
CA THR A 141 7.53 11.89 17.77
C THR A 141 8.76 10.99 17.85
N GLU A 142 9.19 10.42 16.72
CA GLU A 142 10.40 9.60 16.65
C GLU A 142 11.69 10.38 16.94
N GLN A 143 11.74 11.67 16.57
CA GLN A 143 12.93 12.52 16.68
C GLN A 143 12.92 13.43 17.91
N ASN A 144 11.88 13.37 18.75
CA ASN A 144 11.64 14.30 19.85
C ASN A 144 11.78 15.78 19.41
N ALA A 145 11.18 16.11 18.26
CA ALA A 145 11.26 17.41 17.61
C ALA A 145 9.87 18.05 17.45
N GLN A 146 9.81 19.31 17.04
CA GLN A 146 8.55 19.93 16.62
C GLN A 146 8.22 19.49 15.19
N TRP A 147 6.99 19.05 14.95
CA TRP A 147 6.57 18.56 13.63
C TRP A 147 6.60 19.65 12.55
N SER A 148 6.36 20.91 12.93
CA SER A 148 6.45 22.06 12.02
C SER A 148 7.88 22.34 11.54
N ASP A 149 8.89 21.83 12.24
CA ASP A 149 10.30 21.90 11.85
C ASP A 149 10.73 20.78 10.90
N TYR A 150 9.81 19.90 10.46
CA TYR A 150 10.13 18.73 9.64
C TYR A 150 11.03 19.06 8.45
N PHE A 151 10.65 20.03 7.60
CA PHE A 151 11.41 20.34 6.39
C PHE A 151 12.79 20.94 6.68
N ARG A 152 12.98 21.52 7.87
CA ARG A 152 14.25 22.09 8.33
C ARG A 152 15.19 21.03 8.93
N LEU A 153 14.63 20.02 9.61
CA LEU A 153 15.38 19.11 10.46
C LEU A 153 15.47 17.67 9.94
N VAL A 154 14.55 17.25 9.07
CA VAL A 154 14.60 15.91 8.48
C VAL A 154 15.89 15.76 7.67
N ASN A 155 16.58 14.63 7.83
CA ASN A 155 17.73 14.33 6.96
C ASN A 155 17.24 14.02 5.53
N THR A 156 18.06 14.35 4.54
CA THR A 156 17.67 14.28 3.12
C THR A 156 17.32 12.85 2.68
N ASN A 157 18.01 11.82 3.18
CA ASN A 157 17.70 10.41 2.87
C ASN A 157 16.30 10.00 3.35
N ARG A 158 15.92 10.39 4.58
CA ARG A 158 14.58 10.12 5.10
C ARG A 158 13.52 10.92 4.33
N ALA A 159 13.81 12.16 3.96
CA ALA A 159 12.91 12.96 3.14
C ALA A 159 12.67 12.34 1.76
N VAL A 160 13.73 11.84 1.09
CA VAL A 160 13.62 11.07 -0.15
C VAL A 160 12.70 9.87 0.04
N ALA A 161 12.92 9.06 1.08
CA ALA A 161 12.09 7.89 1.37
C ALA A 161 10.62 8.28 1.60
N HIS A 162 10.35 9.34 2.34
CA HIS A 162 8.99 9.83 2.57
C HIS A 162 8.32 10.34 1.29
N ILE A 163 9.07 10.93 0.35
CA ILE A 163 8.53 11.34 -0.95
C ILE A 163 8.24 10.11 -1.82
N GLN A 164 9.15 9.14 -1.88
CA GLN A 164 8.99 7.92 -2.68
C GLN A 164 7.83 7.04 -2.19
N GLN A 165 7.58 7.03 -0.88
CA GLN A 165 6.45 6.33 -0.28
C GLN A 165 5.13 7.12 -0.42
N GLY A 166 5.17 8.32 -0.99
CA GLY A 166 4.03 9.22 -1.09
C GLY A 166 3.50 9.65 0.28
N LYS A 167 4.34 9.66 1.32
CA LYS A 167 4.00 10.12 2.68
C LYS A 167 3.99 11.64 2.76
N ILE A 168 4.91 12.31 2.08
CA ILE A 168 4.89 13.76 1.86
C ILE A 168 4.36 14.03 0.45
N SER A 169 3.21 14.72 0.37
CA SER A 169 2.57 15.02 -0.91
C SER A 169 3.33 16.12 -1.67
N PRO A 170 3.44 16.04 -3.01
CA PRO A 170 3.92 17.14 -3.83
C PRO A 170 3.12 18.43 -3.64
N TRP A 171 1.83 18.36 -3.28
CA TRP A 171 1.01 19.52 -2.92
C TRP A 171 1.69 20.36 -1.82
N LEU A 172 2.04 19.75 -0.70
CA LEU A 172 2.69 20.44 0.42
C LEU A 172 4.13 20.82 0.08
N LEU A 173 4.89 19.85 -0.45
CA LEU A 173 6.32 20.00 -0.76
C LEU A 173 6.60 21.18 -1.70
N LEU A 174 5.80 21.30 -2.76
CA LEU A 174 5.94 22.34 -3.80
C LEU A 174 5.02 23.54 -3.53
N GLY A 175 4.05 23.43 -2.63
CA GLY A 175 3.14 24.52 -2.28
C GLY A 175 3.71 25.49 -1.23
N CYS A 176 4.63 25.04 -0.37
CA CYS A 176 5.20 25.87 0.70
C CYS A 176 6.69 26.20 0.49
N ASN A 177 7.16 27.28 1.13
CA ASN A 177 8.55 27.72 1.03
C ASN A 177 9.53 26.78 1.72
N ALA A 178 9.15 26.18 2.85
CA ALA A 178 9.97 25.24 3.60
C ALA A 178 10.29 23.98 2.78
N GLY A 179 9.28 23.37 2.17
CA GLY A 179 9.44 22.21 1.28
C GLY A 179 10.34 22.52 0.08
N LYS A 180 10.16 23.67 -0.57
CA LYS A 180 11.04 24.13 -1.66
C LYS A 180 12.48 24.34 -1.21
N ARG A 181 12.70 24.86 0.01
CA ARG A 181 14.06 25.00 0.58
C ARG A 181 14.71 23.64 0.82
N MET A 182 13.97 22.69 1.39
CA MET A 182 14.46 21.32 1.58
C MET A 182 14.88 20.69 0.25
N LEU A 183 14.08 20.85 -0.82
CA LEU A 183 14.44 20.32 -2.14
C LEU A 183 15.76 20.88 -2.69
N LYS A 184 16.10 22.14 -2.40
CA LYS A 184 17.39 22.73 -2.81
C LYS A 184 18.59 22.14 -2.07
N SER A 185 18.37 21.41 -0.97
CA SER A 185 19.45 20.72 -0.23
C SER A 185 19.75 19.32 -0.76
N PHE A 186 18.95 18.81 -1.71
CA PHE A 186 19.14 17.48 -2.27
C PHE A 186 20.28 17.50 -3.30
N ASN A 187 21.06 16.42 -3.34
CA ASN A 187 22.02 16.20 -4.42
C ASN A 187 21.33 15.62 -5.67
N ASP A 188 22.07 15.50 -6.78
CA ASP A 188 21.53 15.04 -8.06
C ASP A 188 20.94 13.63 -7.99
N GLU A 189 21.58 12.71 -7.27
CA GLU A 189 21.08 11.33 -7.08
C GLU A 189 19.74 11.33 -6.33
N GLN A 190 19.62 12.15 -5.28
CA GLN A 190 18.39 12.30 -4.51
C GLN A 190 17.28 12.92 -5.32
N LEU A 191 17.59 13.92 -6.16
CA LEU A 191 16.63 14.53 -7.08
C LEU A 191 16.14 13.49 -8.12
N GLN A 192 17.05 12.69 -8.67
CA GLN A 192 16.71 11.60 -9.61
C GLN A 192 15.81 10.55 -8.95
N MET A 193 16.08 10.20 -7.68
CA MET A 193 15.28 9.23 -6.93
C MET A 193 13.82 9.66 -6.72
N ILE A 194 13.56 10.97 -6.62
CA ILE A 194 12.21 11.51 -6.38
C ILE A 194 11.51 12.05 -7.63
N GLU A 195 12.23 12.18 -8.75
CA GLU A 195 11.79 12.87 -9.97
C GLU A 195 10.40 12.42 -10.44
N LYS A 196 10.17 11.11 -10.47
CA LYS A 196 8.88 10.53 -10.91
C LYS A 196 7.69 10.91 -10.02
N PHE A 197 7.91 11.18 -8.74
CA PHE A 197 6.87 11.52 -7.77
C PHE A 197 6.56 13.02 -7.76
N ILE A 198 7.61 13.86 -7.83
CA ILE A 198 7.46 15.32 -7.89
C ILE A 198 7.15 15.82 -9.30
N ASN A 199 7.38 14.99 -10.32
CA ASN A 199 7.14 15.21 -11.76
C ASN A 199 7.18 16.70 -12.14
N PRO A 200 8.39 17.26 -12.39
CA PRO A 200 8.57 18.69 -12.63
C PRO A 200 7.78 19.23 -13.84
N SER A 201 7.37 18.36 -14.76
CA SER A 201 6.54 18.71 -15.93
C SER A 201 5.05 18.78 -15.61
N PHE A 202 4.58 18.07 -14.56
CA PHE A 202 3.16 17.99 -14.21
C PHE A 202 2.79 18.96 -13.07
N TRP A 203 3.50 18.87 -11.93
CA TRP A 203 3.04 19.50 -10.69
C TRP A 203 3.05 21.03 -10.72
N PRO A 204 4.04 21.72 -11.32
CA PRO A 204 3.96 23.18 -11.47
C PRO A 204 2.73 23.63 -12.25
N SER A 205 2.35 22.88 -13.31
CA SER A 205 1.13 23.16 -14.09
C SER A 205 -0.13 22.88 -13.27
N LYS A 206 -0.16 21.78 -12.49
CA LYS A 206 -1.25 21.44 -11.58
C LYS A 206 -1.47 22.54 -10.54
N LEU A 207 -0.43 22.97 -9.82
CA LEU A 207 -0.55 24.04 -8.81
C LEU A 207 -1.06 25.35 -9.40
N LYS A 208 -0.63 25.69 -10.62
CA LYS A 208 -1.11 26.89 -11.34
C LYS A 208 -2.58 26.78 -11.75
N SER A 209 -3.01 25.59 -12.14
CA SER A 209 -4.38 25.34 -12.60
C SER A 209 -5.40 25.30 -11.45
N TYR A 210 -4.94 25.12 -10.22
CA TYR A 210 -5.77 25.00 -9.01
C TYR A 210 -5.32 26.02 -7.94
N PRO A 211 -5.54 27.33 -8.18
CA PRO A 211 -5.04 28.38 -7.30
C PRO A 211 -5.68 28.37 -5.90
N ALA A 212 -6.96 27.95 -5.78
CA ALA A 212 -7.63 27.82 -4.49
C ALA A 212 -6.99 26.73 -3.62
N ASP A 213 -6.72 25.55 -4.20
CA ASP A 213 -6.03 24.46 -3.50
C ASP A 213 -4.61 24.85 -3.10
N LEU A 214 -3.89 25.55 -3.98
CA LEU A 214 -2.57 26.09 -3.67
C LEU A 214 -2.62 27.09 -2.51
N MET A 215 -3.62 27.98 -2.48
CA MET A 215 -3.82 28.93 -1.40
C MET A 215 -4.09 28.22 -0.07
N LEU A 216 -4.95 27.18 -0.08
CA LEU A 216 -5.18 26.34 1.08
C LEU A 216 -3.89 25.72 1.63
N VAL A 217 -3.03 25.17 0.75
CA VAL A 217 -1.72 24.64 1.16
C VAL A 217 -0.85 25.71 1.81
N GLN A 218 -0.80 26.91 1.22
CA GLN A 218 0.03 28.01 1.70
C GLN A 218 -0.46 28.55 3.04
N ASP A 219 -1.78 28.70 3.21
CA ASP A 219 -2.38 29.15 4.45
C ASP A 219 -2.21 28.10 5.55
N THR A 220 -2.43 26.82 5.23
CA THR A 220 -2.16 25.70 6.16
C THR A 220 -0.71 25.72 6.63
N ALA A 221 0.26 25.85 5.71
CA ALA A 221 1.67 25.89 6.06
C ALA A 221 2.04 27.12 6.91
N ARG A 222 1.39 28.26 6.66
CA ARG A 222 1.60 29.50 7.43
C ARG A 222 1.04 29.38 8.84
N GLU A 223 -0.20 28.94 8.98
CA GLU A 223 -0.88 28.79 10.27
C GLU A 223 -0.22 27.73 11.15
N ALA A 224 0.19 26.62 10.54
CA ALA A 224 0.97 25.56 11.17
C ALA A 224 2.42 25.96 11.50
N LYS A 225 2.87 27.14 11.04
CA LYS A 225 4.26 27.62 11.19
C LYS A 225 5.29 26.63 10.65
N ILE A 226 5.01 26.01 9.50
CA ILE A 226 5.92 25.09 8.85
C ILE A 226 7.15 25.87 8.34
N VAL A 227 8.34 25.53 8.85
CA VAL A 227 9.61 26.24 8.59
C VAL A 227 10.67 25.38 7.92
#